data_AF-A0A2G6DD25-F1
#
_entry.id   AF-A0A2G6DD25-F1
#
_cell.length_a   1.000
_cell.length_b   1.000
_cell.length_c   1.000
_cell.angle_alpha   90.00
_cell.angle_beta   90.00
_cell.angle_gamma   90.00
#
_symmetry.space_group_name_H-M   'P 1'
#
loop_
_entity.id
_entity.type
_entity.pdbx_description
1 polymer ?
#
loop_
_entity_poly.entity_id
_entity_poly.type
_entity_poly.pdbx_seq_one_letter_code
_entity_poly.pdbx_strand_id
1 'polypeptide(L)'
;MNARLTLYSERSLIDEIKKIAKENNTSVSRMVNEFFKKTLKDKRKEKKDGRTLMDLAGCLKDANIPEDMSYKDIMHQHWEEKYL
;
A
#
# COMPACT_ATOMS: atom_id res chain seq x y z
N MET A 1 -16.54 13.63 1.46
CA MET A 1 -16.49 14.77 0.52
C MET A 1 -16.26 14.25 -0.89
N ASN A 2 -17.06 14.68 -1.86
CA ASN A 2 -16.89 14.30 -3.26
C ASN A 2 -16.20 15.45 -4.00
N ALA A 3 -15.14 15.15 -4.75
CA ALA A 3 -14.41 16.10 -5.58
C ALA A 3 -14.71 15.85 -7.07
N ARG A 4 -14.68 16.91 -7.88
CA ARG A 4 -14.87 16.82 -9.34
C ARG A 4 -13.51 16.72 -10.03
N LEU A 5 -13.35 15.72 -10.90
CA LEU A 5 -12.20 15.55 -11.77
C LEU A 5 -12.63 15.76 -13.22
N THR A 6 -12.00 16.72 -13.91
CA THR A 6 -12.20 16.95 -15.35
C THR A 6 -10.92 16.54 -16.07
N LEU A 7 -11.05 15.70 -17.09
CA LEU A 7 -9.94 15.18 -17.88
C LEU A 7 -10.22 15.39 -19.37
N TYR A 8 -9.20 15.79 -20.12
CA TYR A 8 -9.25 15.82 -21.58
C TYR A 8 -8.76 14.47 -22.12
N SER A 9 -9.48 13.93 -23.11
CA SER A 9 -9.14 12.67 -23.75
C SER A 9 -9.71 12.64 -25.16
N GLU A 10 -9.30 11.63 -25.93
CA GLU A 10 -9.78 11.43 -27.29
C GLU A 10 -11.28 11.12 -27.33
N ARG A 11 -11.98 11.69 -28.30
CA ARG A 11 -13.43 11.55 -28.42
C ARG A 11 -13.85 10.11 -28.72
N SER A 12 -13.10 9.43 -29.59
CA SER A 12 -13.25 8.00 -29.90
C SER A 12 -13.21 7.14 -28.64
N LEU A 13 -12.22 7.38 -27.78
CA LEU A 13 -12.02 6.63 -26.54
C LEU A 13 -13.17 6.86 -25.54
N ILE A 14 -13.67 8.10 -25.43
CA ILE A 14 -14.85 8.41 -24.60
C ILE A 14 -16.08 7.65 -25.09
N ASP A 15 -16.28 7.57 -26.40
CA ASP A 15 -17.45 6.92 -26.99
C ASP A 15 -17.40 5.39 -26.84
N GLU A 16 -16.23 4.78 -26.99
CA GLU A 16 -16.03 3.35 -26.73
C GLU A 16 -16.28 3.00 -25.26
N ILE A 17 -15.70 3.77 -24.33
CA ILE A 17 -15.90 3.54 -22.90
C ILE A 17 -17.37 3.69 -22.49
N LYS A 18 -18.11 4.61 -23.11
CA LYS A 18 -19.56 4.74 -22.86
C LYS A 18 -20.34 3.51 -23.31
N LYS A 19 -19.98 2.90 -24.44
CA LYS A 19 -20.60 1.64 -24.91
C LYS A 19 -20.37 0.53 -23.89
N ILE A 20 -19.12 0.34 -23.46
CA ILE A 20 -18.75 -0.65 -22.44
C ILE A 20 -19.48 -0.39 -21.12
N ALA A 21 -19.60 0.87 -20.71
CA ALA A 21 -20.34 1.23 -19.50
C ALA A 21 -21.81 0.79 -19.58
N LYS A 22 -22.43 1.04 -20.74
CA LYS A 22 -23.83 0.70 -21.02
C LYS A 22 -24.06 -0.82 -21.03
N GLU A 23 -23.17 -1.56 -21.69
CA GLU A 23 -23.22 -3.04 -21.73
C GLU A 23 -23.11 -3.64 -20.33
N ASN A 24 -22.23 -3.09 -19.49
CA ASN A 24 -22.02 -3.55 -18.12
C ASN A 24 -23.06 -3.00 -17.12
N ASN A 25 -24.07 -2.24 -17.55
CA ASN A 25 -25.02 -1.54 -16.67
C ASN A 25 -24.34 -0.69 -15.58
N THR A 26 -23.23 -0.03 -15.92
CA THR A 26 -22.48 0.83 -15.00
C THR A 26 -22.26 2.23 -15.57
N SER A 27 -21.79 3.17 -14.74
CA SER A 27 -21.37 4.49 -15.21
C SER A 27 -19.86 4.55 -15.41
N VAL A 28 -19.42 5.37 -16.37
CA VAL A 28 -18.00 5.64 -16.62
C VAL A 28 -17.30 6.12 -15.34
N SER A 29 -17.94 7.02 -14.59
CA SER A 29 -17.42 7.51 -13.31
C SER A 29 -17.21 6.39 -12.29
N ARG A 30 -18.11 5.40 -12.24
CA ARG A 30 -17.96 4.23 -11.36
C ARG A 30 -16.78 3.37 -11.79
N MET A 31 -16.65 3.09 -13.09
CA MET A 31 -15.52 2.29 -13.61
C MET A 31 -14.18 2.95 -13.29
N VAL A 32 -14.04 4.25 -13.51
CA VAL A 32 -12.82 5.01 -13.22
C VAL A 32 -12.51 5.02 -11.72
N ASN A 33 -13.52 5.22 -10.87
CA ASN A 33 -13.32 5.16 -9.42
C ASN A 33 -12.88 3.78 -8.94
N GLU A 34 -13.47 2.70 -9.47
CA GLU A 34 -13.06 1.34 -9.13
C GLU A 34 -11.63 1.03 -9.62
N PHE A 35 -11.25 1.53 -10.80
CA PHE A 35 -9.88 1.46 -11.29
C PHE A 35 -8.92 2.15 -10.30
N PHE A 36 -9.17 3.41 -9.95
CA PHE A 36 -8.33 4.13 -8.98
C PHE A 36 -8.25 3.44 -7.62
N LYS A 37 -9.36 2.89 -7.10
CA LYS A 37 -9.36 2.12 -5.86
C LYS A 37 -8.46 0.88 -5.95
N LYS A 38 -8.53 0.13 -7.05
CA LYS A 38 -7.67 -1.05 -7.27
C LYS A 38 -6.21 -0.65 -7.35
N THR A 39 -5.86 0.31 -8.21
CA THR A 39 -4.48 0.79 -8.37
C THR A 39 -3.89 1.30 -7.05
N LEU A 40 -4.67 2.01 -6.24
CA LEU A 40 -4.21 2.52 -4.96
C LEU A 40 -4.11 1.42 -3.89
N LYS A 41 -4.99 0.41 -3.92
CA LYS A 41 -4.95 -0.74 -3.01
C LYS A 41 -3.71 -1.57 -3.23
N ASP A 42 -3.30 -1.76 -4.48
CA ASP A 42 -2.10 -2.52 -4.83
C ASP A 42 -0.83 -1.79 -4.35
N LYS A 43 -0.72 -0.47 -4.58
CA LYS A 43 0.38 0.34 -4.02
C LYS A 43 0.39 0.41 -2.49
N ARG A 44 -0.77 0.32 -1.83
CA ARG A 44 -0.84 0.28 -0.37
C ARG A 44 -0.46 -1.08 0.21
N LYS A 45 -0.61 -2.18 -0.53
CA LYS A 45 -0.11 -3.48 -0.10
C LYS A 45 1.41 -3.50 -0.08
N GLU A 46 2.08 -2.93 -1.08
CA GLU A 46 3.54 -2.74 -1.09
C GLU A 46 4.02 -1.91 0.11
N LYS A 47 3.27 -0.87 0.52
CA LYS A 47 3.61 -0.07 1.71
C LYS A 47 3.26 -0.73 3.06
N LYS A 48 2.37 -1.73 3.09
CA LYS A 48 1.93 -2.39 4.33
C LYS A 48 2.87 -3.49 4.81
N ASP A 49 3.82 -3.92 3.98
CA ASP A 49 4.95 -4.74 4.42
C ASP A 49 6.01 -3.93 5.19
N GLY A 50 5.79 -2.62 5.35
CA GLY A 50 6.55 -1.76 6.25
C GLY A 50 6.01 -1.75 7.69
N ARG A 51 5.51 -2.87 8.23
CA ARG A 51 5.61 -3.03 9.70
C ARG A 51 7.08 -3.22 9.96
N THR A 52 7.76 -2.13 10.24
CA THR A 52 9.17 -2.11 10.57
C THR A 52 9.40 -3.16 11.65
N LEU A 53 10.47 -3.95 11.56
CA LEU A 53 10.82 -4.95 12.59
C LEU A 53 10.74 -4.38 14.02
N MET A 54 10.95 -3.07 14.18
CA MET A 54 10.74 -2.29 15.41
C MET A 54 9.32 -2.35 15.99
N ASP A 55 8.28 -2.32 15.15
CA ASP A 55 6.88 -2.44 15.60
C ASP A 55 6.58 -3.84 16.16
N LEU A 56 7.32 -4.86 15.71
CA LEU A 56 7.27 -6.21 16.29
C LEU A 56 8.17 -6.35 17.54
N ALA A 57 9.26 -5.60 17.61
CA ALA A 57 10.16 -5.61 18.77
C ALA A 57 9.44 -5.15 20.05
N GLY A 58 8.56 -4.16 19.96
CA GLY A 58 7.72 -3.70 21.07
C GLY A 58 6.71 -4.75 21.61
N CYS A 59 6.51 -5.87 20.90
CA CYS A 59 5.69 -7.00 21.35
C CYS A 59 6.48 -8.08 22.10
N LEU A 60 7.82 -8.01 22.14
CA LEU A 60 8.61 -8.89 22.98
C LEU A 60 8.58 -8.37 24.42
N LYS A 61 7.98 -9.18 25.32
CA LYS A 61 7.72 -8.84 26.72
C LYS A 61 8.96 -8.42 27.54
N ASP A 62 10.17 -8.68 27.06
CA ASP A 62 11.43 -8.42 27.78
C ASP A 62 12.50 -7.71 26.92
N ALA A 63 12.11 -7.11 25.79
CA ALA A 63 13.05 -6.44 24.91
C ALA A 63 13.43 -5.04 25.46
N ASN A 64 14.34 -4.99 26.42
CA ASN A 64 15.10 -3.79 26.77
C ASN A 64 16.07 -3.46 25.63
N ILE A 65 15.53 -3.02 24.50
CA ILE A 65 16.34 -2.56 23.36
C ILE A 65 16.50 -1.04 23.52
N PRO A 66 17.73 -0.53 23.72
CA PRO A 66 17.98 0.90 23.79
C PRO A 66 17.56 1.57 22.46
N GLU A 67 16.90 2.73 22.54
CA GLU A 67 16.40 3.46 21.36
C GLU A 67 17.51 3.83 20.35
N ASP A 68 18.77 3.85 20.79
CA ASP A 68 19.93 4.28 20.00
C ASP A 68 20.72 3.11 19.37
N MET A 69 20.25 1.87 19.52
CA MET A 69 20.98 0.69 19.01
C MET A 69 20.51 0.31 17.60
N SER A 70 21.48 0.17 16.67
CA SER A 70 21.16 -0.23 15.30
C SER A 70 20.73 -1.71 15.25
N TYR A 71 19.84 -2.05 14.32
CA TYR A 71 19.42 -3.45 14.08
C TYR A 71 20.60 -4.41 13.90
N LYS A 72 21.70 -3.94 13.30
CA LYS A 72 22.92 -4.72 13.10
C LYS A 72 23.57 -5.13 14.42
N ASP A 73 23.54 -4.25 15.41
CA ASP A 73 24.19 -4.46 16.70
C ASP A 73 23.41 -5.50 17.53
N ILE A 74 22.08 -5.42 17.52
CA ILE A 74 21.19 -6.40 18.17
C ILE A 74 21.40 -7.81 17.57
N MET A 75 21.49 -7.88 16.24
CA MET A 75 21.70 -9.15 15.54
C MET A 75 23.06 -9.77 15.87
N HIS A 76 24.10 -8.92 15.97
CA HIS A 76 25.45 -9.35 16.31
C HIS A 76 25.50 -9.92 17.73
N GLN A 77 24.92 -9.21 18.71
CA GLN A 77 24.87 -9.67 20.10
C GLN A 77 24.12 -11.00 20.24
N HIS A 78 22.99 -11.18 19.54
CA HIS A 78 22.26 -12.45 19.58
C HIS A 78 23.08 -13.62 19.04
N TRP A 79 23.92 -13.39 18.03
CA TRP A 79 24.76 -14.45 17.47
C TRP A 79 25.97 -14.74 18.34
N GLU A 80 26.53 -13.74 19.01
CA GLU A 80 27.55 -13.96 20.05
C GLU A 80 27.01 -14.83 21.18
N GLU A 81 25.87 -14.48 21.79
CA GLU A 81 25.29 -15.27 22.89
C GLU A 81 24.93 -16.71 22.51
N LYS A 82 24.60 -16.95 21.23
CA LYS A 82 24.15 -18.25 20.75
C LYS A 82 25.29 -19.19 20.36
N TYR A 83 26.43 -18.64 19.95
CA TYR A 83 27.51 -19.42 19.31
C TYR A 83 28.90 -19.22 19.94
N LEU A 84 29.12 -18.19 20.76
CA LEU A 84 30.34 -18.00 21.56
C LEU A 84 30.06 -18.29 23.04
#